data_AF-A0A1H7MVK0-F1
#
_entry.id   AF-A0A1H7MVK0-F1
#
_cell.length_a   1.000
_cell.length_b   1.000
_cell.length_c   1.000
_cell.angle_alpha   90.00
_cell.angle_beta   90.00
_cell.angle_gamma   90.00
#
_symmetry.space_group_name_H-M   'P 1'
#
loop_
_entity.id
_entity.type
_entity.pdbx_description
1 polymer ?
#
loop_
_entity_poly.entity_id
_entity_poly.type
_entity_poly.pdbx_seq_one_letter_code
_entity_poly.pdbx_strand_id
1 'polypeptide(L)'
;MLASALLVGIAVLTNPASAATPAQPRTDAHVTTIAAHTAVDTRIDNLHSRLQITATQESLWQPVAQVMRDNAAAMDSLRQSRTANAHSMSAVDDLRSYGQFIDTHADGIKKLTPPFEALYNSMSDAQKHNADLIFRNDRHATTKKG
;
A
#
# COMPACT_ATOMS: atom_id res chain seq x y z
N MET A 1 24.72 -55.21 -17.60
CA MET A 1 24.86 -55.37 -19.06
C MET A 1 24.70 -54.00 -19.69
N LEU A 2 25.73 -53.53 -20.40
CA LEU A 2 25.66 -52.32 -21.22
C LEU A 2 24.78 -52.56 -22.44
N ALA A 3 24.00 -51.56 -22.83
CA ALA A 3 23.49 -51.44 -24.19
C ALA A 3 23.48 -49.96 -24.58
N SER A 4 24.46 -49.57 -25.38
CA SER A 4 24.47 -48.32 -26.14
C SER A 4 23.62 -48.51 -27.39
N ALA A 5 22.81 -47.52 -27.76
CA ALA A 5 22.50 -47.23 -29.17
C ALA A 5 22.00 -45.78 -29.32
N LEU A 6 22.77 -45.04 -30.11
CA LEU A 6 22.57 -43.68 -30.61
C LEU A 6 21.50 -43.69 -31.71
N LEU A 7 20.66 -42.66 -31.82
CA LEU A 7 20.18 -42.16 -33.12
C LEU A 7 19.61 -40.74 -33.03
N VAL A 8 20.26 -39.87 -33.79
CA VAL A 8 19.90 -38.49 -34.10
C VAL A 8 18.72 -38.49 -35.07
N GLY A 9 17.74 -37.61 -34.84
CA GLY A 9 16.67 -37.32 -35.79
C GLY A 9 16.15 -35.91 -35.58
N ILE A 10 16.72 -34.95 -36.31
CA ILE A 10 16.23 -33.57 -36.38
C ILE A 10 15.19 -33.51 -37.51
N ALA A 11 13.94 -33.24 -37.18
CA ALA A 11 12.93 -32.83 -38.15
C ALA A 11 12.55 -31.37 -37.86
N VAL A 12 13.04 -30.47 -38.70
CA VAL A 12 12.63 -29.06 -38.73
C VAL A 12 11.34 -28.97 -39.55
N LEU A 13 10.22 -28.66 -38.90
CA LEU A 13 9.06 -28.11 -39.59
C LEU A 13 8.98 -26.61 -39.31
N THR A 14 9.15 -25.83 -40.37
CA THR A 14 8.98 -24.38 -40.41
C THR A 14 7.49 -24.02 -40.28
N ASN A 15 7.09 -23.40 -39.18
CA ASN A 15 5.75 -22.84 -39.00
C ASN A 15 5.79 -21.33 -39.34
N PRO A 16 5.02 -20.84 -40.31
CA PRO A 16 4.95 -19.40 -40.59
C PRO A 16 4.24 -18.67 -39.46
N ALA A 17 4.79 -17.51 -39.13
CA ALA A 17 4.32 -16.59 -38.11
C ALA A 17 2.86 -16.18 -38.33
N SER A 18 2.02 -16.33 -37.29
CA SER A 18 0.84 -15.51 -37.11
C SER A 18 1.20 -14.35 -36.20
N ALA A 19 1.22 -13.17 -36.81
CA ALA A 19 1.28 -11.88 -36.13
C ALA A 19 0.00 -11.62 -35.32
N ALA A 20 0.12 -10.65 -34.42
CA ALA A 20 -0.88 -10.06 -33.52
C ALA A 20 -1.04 -10.74 -32.16
N THR A 21 -0.08 -10.48 -31.27
CA THR A 21 -0.37 -10.38 -29.83
C THR A 21 -1.38 -9.23 -29.66
N PRO A 22 -2.55 -9.45 -29.05
CA PRO A 22 -3.40 -8.35 -28.61
C PRO A 22 -2.60 -7.55 -27.59
N ALA A 23 -2.37 -6.26 -27.89
CA ALA A 23 -1.89 -5.33 -26.88
C ALA A 23 -2.85 -5.40 -25.68
N GLN A 24 -2.32 -5.76 -24.52
CA GLN A 24 -3.09 -5.85 -23.29
C GLN A 24 -3.83 -4.53 -23.03
N PRO A 25 -5.09 -4.59 -22.58
CA PRO A 25 -5.87 -3.39 -22.28
C PRO A 25 -5.19 -2.61 -21.16
N ARG A 26 -5.22 -1.28 -21.28
CA ARG A 26 -4.73 -0.27 -20.31
C ARG A 26 -5.52 -0.27 -18.99
N THR A 27 -5.74 -1.44 -18.38
CA THR A 27 -6.52 -1.63 -17.14
C THR A 27 -5.68 -1.60 -15.87
N ASP A 28 -4.36 -1.62 -15.96
CA ASP A 28 -3.49 -1.92 -14.81
C ASP A 28 -3.46 -0.81 -13.75
N ALA A 29 -3.42 0.45 -14.17
CA ALA A 29 -3.38 1.59 -13.26
C ALA A 29 -4.69 1.73 -12.47
N HIS A 30 -5.83 1.62 -13.13
CA HIS A 30 -7.15 1.73 -12.51
C HIS A 30 -7.44 0.57 -11.54
N VAL A 31 -7.06 -0.66 -11.91
CA VAL A 31 -7.22 -1.84 -11.03
C VAL A 31 -6.31 -1.74 -9.80
N THR A 32 -5.09 -1.22 -9.96
CA THR A 32 -4.15 -1.02 -8.84
C THR A 32 -4.66 0.06 -7.89
N THR A 33 -5.19 1.19 -8.39
CA THR A 33 -5.79 2.24 -7.57
C THR A 33 -7.02 1.73 -6.81
N ILE A 34 -7.90 0.94 -7.44
CA ILE A 34 -9.05 0.33 -6.74
C ILE A 34 -8.57 -0.60 -5.62
N ALA A 35 -7.60 -1.48 -5.89
CA ALA A 35 -7.07 -2.40 -4.90
C ALA A 35 -6.42 -1.67 -3.70
N ALA A 36 -5.67 -0.59 -3.96
CA ALA A 36 -5.09 0.25 -2.92
C ALA A 36 -6.17 0.95 -2.08
N HIS A 37 -7.23 1.46 -2.71
CA HIS A 37 -8.38 2.05 -2.02
C HIS A 37 -9.10 1.02 -1.14
N THR A 38 -9.36 -0.17 -1.67
CA THR A 38 -9.98 -1.26 -0.89
C THR A 38 -9.11 -1.67 0.30
N ALA A 39 -7.79 -1.69 0.16
CA ALA A 39 -6.88 -1.99 1.26
C ALA A 39 -6.89 -0.91 2.36
N VAL A 40 -6.92 0.38 2.00
CA VAL A 40 -7.01 1.45 3.01
C VAL A 40 -8.37 1.47 3.70
N ASP A 41 -9.48 1.29 2.98
CA ASP A 41 -10.81 1.25 3.58
C ASP A 41 -10.94 0.05 4.53
N THR A 42 -10.43 -1.13 4.15
CA THR A 42 -10.37 -2.30 5.05
C THR A 42 -9.59 -2.00 6.33
N ARG A 43 -8.47 -1.28 6.23
CA ARG A 43 -7.68 -0.88 7.41
C ARG A 43 -8.42 0.13 8.28
N ILE A 44 -9.11 1.09 7.66
CA ILE A 44 -9.94 2.09 8.35
C ILE A 44 -11.05 1.38 9.12
N ASP A 45 -11.79 0.47 8.48
CA ASP A 45 -12.88 -0.29 9.10
C ASP A 45 -12.38 -1.18 10.25
N ASN A 46 -11.23 -1.83 10.06
CA ASN A 46 -10.60 -2.62 11.12
C ASN A 46 -10.21 -1.73 12.32
N LEU A 47 -9.66 -0.55 12.08
CA LEU A 47 -9.30 0.37 13.15
C LEU A 47 -10.54 0.94 13.86
N HIS A 48 -11.58 1.31 13.13
CA HIS A 48 -12.88 1.74 13.69
C HIS A 48 -13.44 0.68 14.65
N SER A 49 -13.50 -0.57 14.18
CA SER A 49 -13.98 -1.70 14.97
C SER A 49 -13.11 -1.95 16.20
N ARG A 50 -11.79 -1.96 16.04
CA ARG A 50 -10.85 -2.18 17.15
C ARG A 50 -10.89 -1.07 18.19
N LEU A 51 -11.10 0.18 17.78
CA LEU A 51 -11.27 1.32 18.69
C LEU A 51 -12.67 1.37 19.33
N GLN A 52 -13.59 0.50 18.89
CA GLN A 52 -14.97 0.44 19.37
C GLN A 52 -15.67 1.79 19.25
N ILE A 53 -15.52 2.45 18.09
CA ILE A 53 -16.14 3.75 17.83
C ILE A 53 -17.66 3.64 17.97
N THR A 54 -18.24 4.52 18.80
CA THR A 54 -19.68 4.56 19.03
C THR A 54 -20.39 5.50 18.06
N ALA A 55 -21.73 5.39 17.97
CA ALA A 55 -22.54 6.30 17.15
C ALA A 55 -22.33 7.79 17.51
N THR A 56 -22.06 8.10 18.78
CA THR A 56 -21.81 9.48 19.23
C THR A 56 -20.40 9.97 18.89
N GLN A 57 -19.47 9.06 18.60
CA GLN A 57 -18.08 9.37 18.21
C GLN A 57 -17.92 9.43 16.68
N GLU A 58 -18.93 9.02 15.91
CA GLU A 58 -18.82 8.90 14.46
C GLU A 58 -18.45 10.23 13.77
N SER A 59 -19.00 11.35 14.24
CA SER A 59 -18.63 12.68 13.70
C SER A 59 -17.16 13.06 13.95
N LEU A 60 -16.54 12.51 15.01
CA LEU A 60 -15.11 12.69 15.31
C LEU A 60 -14.25 11.67 14.57
N TRP A 61 -14.80 10.50 14.23
CA TRP A 61 -14.11 9.48 13.44
C TRP A 61 -13.97 9.85 11.97
N GLN A 62 -15.00 10.43 11.34
CA GLN A 62 -14.99 10.73 9.91
C GLN A 62 -13.78 11.57 9.45
N PRO A 63 -13.35 12.64 10.16
CA PRO A 63 -12.13 13.36 9.85
C PRO A 63 -10.85 12.51 9.95
N VAL A 64 -10.78 11.58 10.92
CA VAL A 64 -9.65 10.66 11.07
C VAL A 64 -9.58 9.73 9.86
N ALA A 65 -10.70 9.11 9.50
CA ALA A 65 -10.79 8.22 8.34
C ALA A 65 -10.43 8.94 7.04
N GLN A 66 -10.91 10.18 6.87
CA GLN A 66 -10.58 10.97 5.68
C GLN A 66 -9.08 11.23 5.55
N VAL A 67 -8.42 11.67 6.63
CA VAL A 67 -6.97 11.89 6.62
C VAL A 67 -6.20 10.59 6.33
N MET A 68 -6.67 9.44 6.84
CA MET A 68 -6.07 8.15 6.51
C MET A 68 -6.16 7.82 5.01
N ARG A 69 -7.31 8.10 4.36
CA ARG A 69 -7.47 7.93 2.89
C ARG A 69 -6.57 8.88 2.12
N ASP A 70 -6.56 10.15 2.48
CA ASP A 70 -5.75 11.17 1.82
C ASP A 70 -4.25 10.84 1.91
N ASN A 71 -3.80 10.40 3.08
CA ASN A 71 -2.42 9.96 3.29
C ASN A 71 -2.07 8.73 2.45
N ALA A 72 -2.98 7.75 2.33
CA ALA A 72 -2.78 6.59 1.50
C ALA A 72 -2.69 6.95 0.01
N ALA A 73 -3.56 7.83 -0.47
CA ALA A 73 -3.55 8.32 -1.84
C ALA A 73 -2.26 9.09 -2.18
N ALA A 74 -1.79 9.96 -1.28
CA ALA A 74 -0.53 10.68 -1.44
C ALA A 74 0.67 9.72 -1.55
N MET A 75 0.72 8.71 -0.67
CA MET A 75 1.77 7.69 -0.70
C MET A 75 1.71 6.81 -1.94
N ASP A 76 0.51 6.47 -2.42
CA ASP A 76 0.35 5.68 -3.63
C ASP A 76 0.78 6.43 -4.88
N SER A 77 0.44 7.71 -4.99
CA SER A 77 0.91 8.58 -6.06
C SER A 77 2.45 8.63 -6.13
N LEU A 78 3.12 8.78 -4.98
CA LEU A 78 4.60 8.75 -4.93
C LEU A 78 5.16 7.40 -5.35
N ARG A 79 4.55 6.30 -4.90
CA ARG A 79 4.97 4.94 -5.27
C ARG A 79 4.84 4.73 -6.78
N GLN A 80 3.69 5.06 -7.36
CA GLN A 80 3.43 4.94 -8.78
C GLN A 80 4.40 5.78 -9.60
N SER A 81 4.65 7.03 -9.19
CA SER A 81 5.63 7.91 -9.84
C SER A 81 7.04 7.31 -9.80
N ARG A 82 7.48 6.81 -8.64
CA ARG A 82 8.81 6.18 -8.52
C ARG A 82 8.91 4.91 -9.36
N THR A 83 7.89 4.06 -9.37
CA THR A 83 7.85 2.86 -10.22
C THR A 83 7.90 3.21 -11.70
N ALA A 84 7.15 4.22 -12.15
CA ALA A 84 7.14 4.65 -13.55
C ALA A 84 8.49 5.22 -14.01
N ASN A 85 9.24 5.85 -13.10
CA ASN A 85 10.53 6.47 -13.41
C ASN A 85 11.75 5.63 -12.99
N ALA A 86 11.56 4.43 -12.44
CA ALA A 86 12.62 3.65 -11.80
C ALA A 86 13.84 3.38 -12.69
N HIS A 87 13.63 3.21 -14.00
CA HIS A 87 14.70 2.90 -14.96
C HIS A 87 15.45 4.14 -15.48
N SER A 88 14.95 5.35 -15.19
CA SER A 88 15.51 6.61 -15.70
C SER A 88 16.04 7.55 -14.61
N MET A 89 15.87 7.21 -13.33
CA MET A 89 16.32 8.04 -12.22
C MET A 89 17.84 7.94 -12.02
N SER A 90 18.50 9.09 -11.85
CA SER A 90 19.88 9.12 -11.35
C SER A 90 19.93 8.76 -9.86
N ALA A 91 21.12 8.49 -9.32
CA ALA A 91 21.30 8.26 -7.88
C ALA A 91 20.85 9.45 -7.02
N VAL A 92 21.01 10.68 -7.52
CA VAL A 92 20.57 11.90 -6.82
C VAL A 92 19.05 12.01 -6.84
N ASP A 93 18.41 11.64 -7.94
CA ASP A 93 16.94 11.63 -8.04
C ASP A 93 16.34 10.56 -7.13
N ASP A 94 17.01 9.41 -6.98
CA ASP A 94 16.59 8.37 -6.06
C ASP A 94 16.60 8.83 -4.59
N LEU A 95 17.69 9.49 -4.17
CA LEU A 95 17.77 10.09 -2.83
C LEU A 95 16.70 11.16 -2.62
N ARG A 96 16.43 12.00 -3.62
CA ARG A 96 15.38 13.03 -3.54
C ARG A 96 13.99 12.40 -3.42
N SER A 97 13.71 11.33 -4.16
CA SER A 97 12.45 10.59 -4.09
C SER A 97 12.24 9.96 -2.71
N TYR A 98 13.30 9.41 -2.12
CA TYR A 98 13.24 8.90 -0.75
C TYR A 98 12.95 10.02 0.27
N GLY A 99 13.61 11.18 0.12
CA GLY A 99 13.30 12.37 0.93
C GLY A 99 11.83 12.78 0.84
N GLN A 100 11.28 12.85 -0.38
CA GLN A 100 9.87 13.18 -0.60
C GLN A 100 8.90 12.19 0.06
N PHE A 101 9.26 10.90 0.10
CA PHE A 101 8.48 9.89 0.82
C PHE A 101 8.47 10.16 2.33
N ILE A 102 9.62 10.49 2.92
CA ILE A 102 9.72 10.83 4.34
C ILE A 102 8.90 12.09 4.65
N ASP A 103 9.05 13.14 3.85
CA ASP A 103 8.34 14.40 4.05
C ASP A 103 6.83 14.21 3.96
N THR A 104 6.36 13.47 2.95
CA THR A 104 4.94 13.15 2.78
C THR A 104 4.40 12.31 3.94
N HIS A 105 5.23 11.43 4.52
CA HIS A 105 4.83 10.65 5.69
C HIS A 105 4.70 11.54 6.92
N ALA A 106 5.70 12.40 7.16
CA ALA A 106 5.70 13.34 8.27
C ALA A 106 4.50 14.29 8.19
N ASP A 107 4.18 14.82 7.01
CA ASP A 107 3.03 15.68 6.79
C ASP A 107 1.71 14.94 7.00
N GLY A 108 1.63 13.68 6.59
CA GLY A 108 0.49 12.82 6.86
C GLY A 108 0.25 12.62 8.36
N ILE A 109 1.31 12.43 9.15
CA ILE A 109 1.21 12.35 10.63
C ILE A 109 0.75 13.68 11.22
N LYS A 110 1.34 14.81 10.79
CA LYS A 110 0.93 16.15 11.26
C LYS A 110 -0.56 16.41 11.01
N LYS A 111 -1.09 15.96 9.87
CA LYS A 111 -2.53 16.09 9.54
C LYS A 111 -3.42 15.16 10.35
N LEU A 112 -2.93 13.95 10.68
CA LEU A 112 -3.71 12.94 11.38
C LEU A 112 -3.82 13.21 12.88
N THR A 113 -2.79 13.80 13.49
CA THR A 113 -2.73 14.00 14.94
C THR A 113 -3.91 14.82 15.49
N PRO A 114 -4.27 16.00 14.97
CA PRO A 114 -5.36 16.81 15.53
C PRO A 114 -6.75 16.12 15.54
N PRO A 115 -7.26 15.53 14.43
CA PRO A 115 -8.55 14.86 14.47
C PRO A 115 -8.51 13.59 15.34
N PHE A 116 -7.38 12.88 15.37
CA PHE A 116 -7.25 11.72 16.25
C PHE A 116 -7.22 12.13 17.73
N GLU A 117 -6.58 13.24 18.09
CA GLU A 117 -6.59 13.80 19.45
C GLU A 117 -8.01 14.18 19.88
N ALA A 118 -8.78 14.84 19.01
CA ALA A 118 -10.18 15.17 19.28
C ALA A 118 -11.02 13.91 19.53
N LEU A 119 -10.85 12.88 18.70
CA LEU A 119 -11.50 11.59 18.88
C LEU A 119 -11.07 10.92 20.20
N TYR A 120 -9.77 10.82 20.46
CA TYR A 120 -9.21 10.19 21.67
C TYR A 120 -9.72 10.87 22.94
N ASN A 121 -9.83 12.19 22.95
CA ASN A 121 -10.35 12.93 24.10
C ASN A 121 -11.83 12.61 24.40
N SER A 122 -12.61 12.20 23.40
CA SER A 122 -14.01 11.76 23.54
C SER A 122 -14.18 10.30 23.96
N MET A 123 -13.09 9.53 24.01
CA MET A 123 -13.10 8.11 24.37
C MET A 123 -13.22 7.91 25.87
N SER A 124 -13.91 6.83 26.27
CA SER A 124 -13.87 6.32 27.64
C SER A 124 -12.45 5.86 28.02
N ASP A 125 -12.16 5.74 29.32
CA ASP A 125 -10.83 5.29 29.78
C ASP A 125 -10.45 3.90 29.24
N ALA A 126 -11.44 2.99 29.12
CA ALA A 126 -11.24 1.68 28.53
C ALA A 126 -10.88 1.76 27.02
N GLN A 127 -11.57 2.62 26.27
CA GLN A 127 -11.26 2.87 24.86
C GLN A 127 -9.86 3.52 24.68
N LYS A 128 -9.50 4.50 25.52
CA LYS A 128 -8.17 5.13 25.52
C LYS A 128 -7.07 4.11 25.78
N HIS A 129 -7.22 3.27 26.80
CA HIS A 129 -6.27 2.20 27.10
C HIS A 129 -6.10 1.23 25.92
N ASN A 130 -7.20 0.83 25.29
CA ASN A 130 -7.18 -0.03 24.12
C ASN A 130 -6.52 0.65 22.91
N ALA A 131 -6.82 1.93 22.65
CA ALA A 131 -6.14 2.72 21.63
C ALA A 131 -4.61 2.75 21.87
N ASP A 132 -4.17 3.00 23.10
CA ASP A 132 -2.75 3.01 23.45
C ASP A 132 -2.08 1.64 23.22
N LEU A 133 -2.79 0.53 23.42
CA LEU A 133 -2.29 -0.82 23.12
C LEU A 133 -2.17 -1.07 21.61
N ILE A 134 -3.18 -0.66 20.84
CA ILE A 134 -3.17 -0.77 19.37
C ILE A 134 -1.93 -0.06 18.80
N PHE A 135 -1.72 1.21 19.18
CA PHE A 135 -0.62 2.02 18.65
C PHE A 135 0.76 1.69 19.24
N ARG A 136 0.84 0.97 20.38
CA ARG A 136 2.10 0.39 20.88
C ARG A 136 2.46 -0.89 20.15
N ASN A 137 1.52 -1.80 19.98
CA ASN A 137 1.78 -3.10 19.33
C ASN A 137 2.13 -2.95 17.85
N ASP A 138 1.51 -1.98 17.15
CA ASP A 138 1.85 -1.68 15.76
C ASP A 138 3.31 -1.20 15.60
N ARG A 139 3.87 -0.53 16.63
CA ARG A 139 5.30 -0.13 16.65
C ARG A 139 6.26 -1.29 16.93
N HIS A 140 5.79 -2.36 17.58
CA HIS A 140 6.61 -3.55 17.85
C HIS A 140 6.57 -4.58 16.72
N ALA A 141 5.48 -4.63 15.95
CA ALA A 141 5.39 -5.51 14.77
C ALA A 141 6.37 -5.11 13.66
N THR A 142 6.68 -3.81 13.53
CA THR A 142 7.63 -3.30 12.54
C THR A 142 9.09 -3.54 12.93
N THR A 143 9.43 -3.63 14.23
CA THR A 143 10.81 -3.87 14.70
C THR A 143 11.23 -5.35 14.70
N LYS A 144 10.29 -6.30 14.72
CA LYS A 144 10.59 -7.75 14.70
C LYS A 144 10.85 -8.31 13.28
N LYS A 145 10.59 -7.53 12.23
CA LYS A 145 10.77 -7.92 10.82
C LYS A 145 12.02 -7.33 10.15
N GLY A 146 12.92 -6.72 10.93
CA GLY A 146 14.22 -6.21 10.47
C GLY A 146 15.33 -7.24 10.66
#